data_AF-A0A6S7HCL6-F1
#
_entry.id   AF-A0A6S7HCL6-F1
#
_cell.length_a   1.000
_cell.length_b   1.000
_cell.length_c   1.000
_cell.angle_alpha   90.00
_cell.angle_beta   90.00
_cell.angle_gamma   90.00
#
_symmetry.space_group_name_H-M   'P 1'
#
loop_
_entity.id
_entity.type
_entity.pdbx_description
1 polymer ?
#
loop_
_entity_poly.entity_id
_entity_poly.type
_entity_poly.pdbx_seq_one_letter_code
_entity_poly.pdbx_strand_id
1 'polypeptide(L)'
;MAVFLSICALIFVSQLTQPGKCSIEEAIFRRKEQTYLANHVIKTKLAETELECGMHCVADGSCASVNFKTSGIGKGLCELNRKTLQEASDADGSEHNPEFNHLYIIKKV
;
A
#
# COMPACT_ATOMS: atom_id res chain seq x y z
N MET A 1 5.25 -50.18 -16.56
CA MET A 1 6.12 -49.05 -16.96
C MET A 1 5.34 -47.91 -17.65
N ALA A 2 4.53 -48.17 -18.68
CA ALA A 2 3.76 -47.12 -19.38
C ALA A 2 2.62 -46.49 -18.54
N VAL A 3 1.95 -47.27 -17.69
CA VAL A 3 0.80 -46.82 -16.89
C VAL A 3 1.19 -45.77 -15.84
N PHE A 4 2.36 -45.94 -15.20
CA PHE A 4 2.85 -44.98 -14.19
C PHE A 4 3.25 -43.63 -14.80
N LEU A 5 3.81 -43.62 -16.01
CA LEU A 5 4.14 -42.39 -16.74
C LEU A 5 2.86 -41.59 -17.11
N SER A 6 1.79 -42.29 -17.48
CA SER A 6 0.49 -41.68 -17.81
C SER A 6 -0.17 -41.02 -16.59
N ILE A 7 -0.08 -41.64 -15.41
CA ILE A 7 -0.62 -41.08 -14.15
C ILE A 7 0.17 -39.83 -13.73
N CYS A 8 1.50 -39.85 -13.84
CA CYS A 8 2.34 -38.68 -13.53
C CYS A 8 2.02 -37.47 -14.42
N ALA A 9 1.75 -37.69 -15.72
CA ALA A 9 1.39 -36.61 -16.63
C ALA A 9 0.07 -35.92 -16.25
N LEU A 10 -0.93 -36.67 -15.79
CA LEU A 10 -2.23 -36.12 -15.39
C LEU A 10 -2.16 -35.27 -14.10
N ILE A 11 -1.32 -35.66 -13.14
CA ILE A 11 -1.13 -34.91 -11.90
C ILE A 11 -0.47 -33.54 -12.17
N PHE A 12 0.52 -33.49 -13.06
CA PHE A 12 1.18 -32.23 -13.45
C PHE A 12 0.22 -31.23 -14.13
N VAL A 13 -0.70 -31.71 -14.97
CA VAL A 13 -1.68 -30.84 -15.65
C VAL A 13 -2.70 -30.25 -14.66
N SER A 14 -3.04 -30.98 -13.60
CA SER A 14 -3.96 -30.51 -12.56
C SER A 14 -3.37 -29.43 -11.63
N GLN A 15 -2.03 -29.37 -11.49
CA GLN A 15 -1.37 -28.33 -10.69
C GLN A 15 -1.21 -27.01 -11.45
N LEU A 16 -1.10 -27.05 -12.79
CA LEU A 16 -1.01 -25.85 -13.64
C LEU A 16 -2.36 -25.12 -13.79
N THR A 17 -3.46 -25.76 -13.39
CA THR A 17 -4.83 -25.25 -13.54
C THR A 17 -5.46 -24.80 -12.21
N GLN A 18 -4.69 -24.70 -11.12
CA GLN A 18 -5.20 -23.98 -9.94
C GLN A 18 -5.23 -22.48 -10.27
N PRO A 19 -6.42 -21.85 -10.38
CA PRO A 19 -6.48 -20.41 -10.47
C PRO A 19 -5.85 -19.87 -9.19
N GLY A 20 -4.75 -19.11 -9.34
CA GLY A 20 -4.20 -18.36 -8.22
C GLY A 20 -5.34 -17.54 -7.63
N LYS A 21 -5.60 -17.69 -6.33
CA LYS A 21 -6.58 -16.85 -5.64
C LYS A 21 -6.03 -15.43 -5.63
N CYS A 22 -6.42 -14.62 -6.62
CA CYS A 22 -6.22 -13.17 -6.57
C CYS A 22 -7.09 -12.64 -5.43
N SER A 23 -6.47 -12.37 -4.28
CA SER A 23 -7.14 -11.65 -3.20
C SER A 23 -7.06 -10.17 -3.57
N ILE A 24 -8.20 -9.59 -3.95
CA ILE A 24 -8.29 -8.16 -4.22
C ILE A 24 -8.51 -7.50 -2.86
N GLU A 25 -7.48 -6.82 -2.36
CA GLU A 25 -7.59 -5.99 -1.16
C GLU A 25 -8.11 -4.61 -1.58
N GLU A 26 -9.29 -4.25 -1.11
CA GLU A 26 -9.91 -2.97 -1.39
C GLU A 26 -9.81 -2.06 -0.17
N ALA A 27 -9.61 -0.75 -0.38
CA ALA A 27 -9.54 0.21 0.72
C ALA A 27 -10.11 1.57 0.34
N ILE A 28 -10.80 2.19 1.28
CA ILE A 28 -11.31 3.55 1.19
C ILE A 28 -10.34 4.47 1.93
N PHE A 29 -9.84 5.47 1.23
CA PHE A 29 -8.91 6.47 1.77
C PHE A 29 -9.60 7.81 2.02
N ARG A 30 -9.18 8.51 3.08
CA ARG A 30 -9.43 9.95 3.22
C ARG A 30 -8.16 10.71 2.88
N ARG A 31 -8.28 11.68 1.98
CA ARG A 31 -7.21 12.62 1.63
C ARG A 31 -7.26 13.87 2.51
N LYS A 32 -6.10 14.34 2.93
CA LYS A 32 -5.83 15.62 3.57
C LYS A 32 -4.76 16.34 2.76
N GLU A 33 -5.16 17.44 2.15
CA GLU A 33 -4.27 18.22 1.30
C GLU A 33 -3.27 19.04 2.12
N GLN A 34 -2.10 19.28 1.55
CA GLN A 34 -1.05 20.13 2.13
C GLN A 34 -0.73 19.78 3.59
N THR A 35 -0.75 18.48 3.89
CA THR A 35 -0.60 17.91 5.23
C THR A 35 0.44 16.81 5.17
N TYR A 36 1.28 16.76 6.20
CA TYR A 36 2.36 15.80 6.35
C TYR A 36 2.33 15.18 7.75
N LEU A 37 2.58 13.88 7.85
CA LEU A 37 2.75 13.19 9.12
C LEU A 37 4.22 12.77 9.30
N ALA A 38 4.95 13.49 10.14
CA ALA A 38 6.36 13.21 10.45
C ALA A 38 6.52 12.04 11.43
N ASN A 39 7.73 11.49 11.52
CA ASN A 39 8.18 10.53 12.56
C ASN A 39 7.47 9.16 12.63
N HIS A 40 6.51 8.90 11.73
CA HIS A 40 5.80 7.62 11.66
C HIS A 40 6.10 6.82 10.39
N VAL A 41 7.05 7.29 9.57
CA VAL A 41 7.47 6.64 8.33
C VAL A 41 8.14 5.30 8.64
N ILE A 42 7.60 4.22 8.07
CA ILE A 42 8.15 2.87 8.15
C ILE A 42 8.83 2.43 6.87
N LYS A 43 8.45 2.99 5.72
CA LYS A 43 8.99 2.61 4.42
C LYS A 43 8.80 3.75 3.42
N THR A 44 9.74 3.89 2.49
CA THR A 44 9.62 4.80 1.36
C THR A 44 9.56 4.04 0.04
N LYS A 45 8.80 4.59 -0.90
CA LYS A 45 8.58 4.09 -2.26
C LYS A 45 8.56 5.27 -3.23
N LEU A 46 8.72 4.96 -4.50
CA LEU A 46 8.33 5.87 -5.58
C LEU A 46 6.96 5.44 -6.07
N ALA A 47 6.09 6.41 -6.30
CA ALA A 47 4.78 6.22 -6.90
C ALA A 47 4.51 7.39 -7.85
N GLU A 48 3.86 7.12 -8.97
CA GLU A 48 3.46 8.16 -9.92
C GLU A 48 2.24 8.94 -9.43
N THR A 49 1.39 8.29 -8.61
CA THR A 49 0.12 8.84 -8.13
C THR A 49 -0.12 8.60 -6.65
N GLU A 50 -1.00 9.42 -6.06
CA GLU A 50 -1.52 9.23 -4.69
C GLU A 50 -2.16 7.84 -4.53
N LEU A 51 -2.88 7.38 -5.56
CA LEU A 51 -3.58 6.10 -5.54
C LEU A 51 -2.59 4.93 -5.49
N GLU A 52 -1.56 4.94 -6.33
CA GLU A 52 -0.51 3.94 -6.33
C GLU A 52 0.23 3.90 -4.97
N CYS A 53 0.52 5.07 -4.41
CA CYS A 53 1.08 5.18 -3.06
C CYS A 53 0.15 4.54 -2.00
N GLY A 54 -1.16 4.79 -2.10
CA GLY A 54 -2.17 4.13 -1.28
C GLY A 54 -2.17 2.61 -1.44
N MET A 55 -2.04 2.09 -2.67
CA MET A 55 -1.98 0.64 -2.92
C MET A 55 -0.75 -0.01 -2.30
N HIS A 56 0.40 0.67 -2.29
CA HIS A 56 1.57 0.21 -1.54
C HIS A 56 1.28 0.08 -0.05
N CYS A 57 0.47 0.98 0.52
CA CYS A 57 0.04 0.90 1.91
C CYS A 57 -0.93 -0.25 2.16
N VAL A 58 -1.91 -0.49 1.27
CA VAL A 58 -2.83 -1.64 1.39
C VAL A 58 -2.06 -2.96 1.42
N ALA A 59 -1.05 -3.09 0.55
CA ALA A 59 -0.21 -4.28 0.45
C ALA A 59 0.74 -4.48 1.65
N ASP A 60 0.96 -3.45 2.47
CA ASP A 60 1.81 -3.53 3.66
C ASP A 60 0.94 -3.57 4.94
N GLY A 61 0.90 -4.74 5.58
CA GLY A 61 0.06 -4.95 6.77
C GLY A 61 0.36 -4.05 7.97
N SER A 62 1.51 -3.37 7.98
CA SER A 62 1.89 -2.41 9.03
C SER A 62 1.54 -0.96 8.68
N CYS A 63 1.07 -0.71 7.47
CA CYS A 63 0.78 0.64 7.00
C CYS A 63 -0.67 1.05 7.33
N ALA A 64 -0.81 2.24 7.91
CA ALA A 64 -2.09 2.86 8.26
C ALA A 64 -2.38 4.11 7.41
N SER A 65 -1.35 4.78 6.91
CA SER A 65 -1.46 5.99 6.10
C SER A 65 -0.22 6.23 5.24
N VAL A 66 -0.28 7.22 4.36
CA VAL A 66 0.85 7.63 3.50
C VAL A 66 1.01 9.15 3.45
N ASN A 67 2.26 9.60 3.33
CA ASN A 67 2.57 10.94 2.83
C ASN A 67 2.99 10.81 1.36
N PHE A 68 2.26 11.47 0.46
CA PHE A 68 2.62 11.50 -0.96
C PHE A 68 3.12 12.88 -1.35
N LYS A 69 4.34 12.94 -1.90
CA LYS A 69 4.97 14.19 -2.33
C LYS A 69 4.45 14.59 -3.72
N THR A 70 3.61 15.61 -3.76
CA THR A 70 2.91 16.07 -4.96
C THR A 70 3.73 17.04 -5.82
N SER A 71 4.72 17.71 -5.23
CA SER A 71 5.52 18.73 -5.92
C SER A 71 6.94 18.87 -5.34
N GLY A 72 7.76 19.75 -5.93
CA GLY A 72 9.13 20.00 -5.48
C GLY A 72 10.12 18.89 -5.83
N ILE A 73 11.31 18.98 -5.24
CA ILE A 73 12.38 17.97 -5.41
C ILE A 73 11.94 16.67 -4.74
N GLY A 74 12.02 15.57 -5.48
CA GLY A 74 11.55 14.26 -5.00
C GLY A 74 10.05 14.05 -5.14
N LYS A 75 9.36 14.81 -6.01
CA LYS A 75 7.98 14.51 -6.41
C LYS A 75 7.81 13.03 -6.75
N GLY A 76 6.71 12.43 -6.29
CA GLY A 76 6.45 11.00 -6.41
C GLY A 76 7.03 10.17 -5.26
N LEU A 77 7.75 10.78 -4.30
CA LEU A 77 8.09 10.13 -3.05
C LEU A 77 6.81 9.76 -2.30
N CYS A 78 6.70 8.49 -1.96
CA CYS A 78 5.62 7.91 -1.19
C CYS A 78 6.18 7.37 0.12
N GLU A 79 5.75 7.91 1.25
CA GLU A 79 6.15 7.46 2.57
C GLU A 79 4.99 6.72 3.23
N LEU A 80 5.19 5.44 3.55
CA LEU A 80 4.22 4.62 4.27
C LEU A 80 4.41 4.84 5.76
N ASN A 81 3.32 5.07 6.48
CA ASN A 81 3.32 5.39 7.89
C ASN A 81 2.56 4.33 8.70
N ARG A 82 3.04 4.06 9.93
CA ARG A 82 2.40 3.11 10.86
C ARG A 82 1.20 3.67 11.65
N LYS A 83 0.93 4.97 11.54
CA LYS A 83 -0.15 5.67 12.25
C LYS A 83 -0.97 6.52 11.30
N THR A 84 -2.17 6.93 11.71
CA THR A 84 -2.95 7.99 11.07
C THR A 84 -2.84 9.32 11.81
N LEU A 85 -3.25 10.43 11.17
CA LEU A 85 -3.36 11.75 11.82
C LEU A 85 -4.29 11.78 13.05
N GLN A 86 -5.25 10.85 13.16
CA GLN A 86 -6.16 10.78 14.32
C GLN A 86 -5.52 10.07 15.52
N GLU A 87 -4.54 9.22 15.26
CA GLU A 87 -3.79 8.47 16.29
C GLU A 87 -2.51 9.19 16.71
N ALA A 88 -2.02 10.10 15.87
CA ALA A 88 -1.02 11.08 16.24
C ALA A 88 -1.69 12.15 17.10
N SER A 89 -1.15 12.44 18.29
CA SER A 89 -1.60 13.61 19.05
C SER A 89 -1.25 14.89 18.30
N ASP A 90 -1.88 16.03 18.64
CA ASP A 90 -1.55 17.33 18.04
C ASP A 90 -0.06 17.72 18.21
N ALA A 91 0.67 17.05 19.11
CA ALA A 91 2.11 17.20 19.33
C ALA A 91 2.99 16.16 18.59
N ASP A 92 2.41 15.17 17.91
CA ASP A 92 3.09 13.98 17.35
C ASP A 92 3.31 14.05 15.82
N GLY A 93 3.56 15.26 15.29
CA GLY A 93 4.15 15.43 13.95
C GLY A 93 3.18 15.66 12.78
N SER A 94 1.93 16.07 13.03
CA SER A 94 1.08 16.60 11.96
C SER A 94 1.51 18.02 11.59
N GLU A 95 1.95 18.22 10.35
CA GLU A 95 2.50 19.49 9.88
C GLU A 95 1.79 19.95 8.61
N HIS A 96 1.61 21.27 8.47
CA HIS A 96 1.25 21.85 7.18
C HIS A 96 2.46 21.80 6.25
N ASN A 97 2.30 21.16 5.09
CA ASN A 97 3.35 21.09 4.08
C ASN A 97 2.73 21.12 2.68
N PRO A 98 2.94 22.19 1.89
CA PRO A 98 2.30 22.34 0.59
C PRO A 98 2.82 21.35 -0.47
N GLU A 99 3.96 20.69 -0.24
CA GLU A 99 4.52 19.70 -1.16
C GLU A 99 3.94 18.29 -0.95
N PHE A 100 3.15 18.07 0.12
CA PHE A 100 2.65 16.76 0.49
C PHE A 100 1.14 16.73 0.66
N ASN A 101 0.55 15.60 0.27
CA ASN A 101 -0.80 15.22 0.67
C ASN A 101 -0.73 13.96 1.52
N HIS A 102 -1.55 13.91 2.57
CA HIS A 102 -1.64 12.78 3.47
C HIS A 102 -2.91 11.97 3.18
N LEU A 103 -2.78 10.66 2.99
CA LEU A 103 -3.90 9.75 2.79
C LEU A 103 -3.90 8.68 3.88
N TYR A 104 -5.04 8.43 4.52
CA TYR A 104 -5.16 7.35 5.51
C TYR A 104 -6.36 6.46 5.22
N ILE A 105 -6.23 5.18 5.59
CA ILE A 105 -7.26 4.17 5.37
C ILE A 105 -8.39 4.41 6.37
N ILE A 106 -9.61 4.60 5.89
CA ILE A 106 -10.82 4.66 6.72
C ILE A 106 -11.39 3.26 6.92
N LYS A 107 -11.34 2.44 5.88
CA LYS A 107 -11.92 1.10 5.85
C LYS A 107 -11.19 0.24 4.82
N LYS A 108 -10.85 -0.99 5.20
CA LYS A 108 -10.55 -2.08 4.25
C LYS A 108 -11.86 -2.81 3.94
N VAL A 109 -12.11 -3.09 2.66
CA VAL A 109 -13.35 -3.69 2.15
C VAL A 109 -13.15 -5.18 1.96
#